data_AF-A0A6A4PHF3-F1
#
_entry.id   AF-A0A6A4PHF3-F1
#
_cell.length_a   1.000
_cell.length_b   1.000
_cell.length_c   1.000
_cell.angle_alpha   90.00
_cell.angle_beta   90.00
_cell.angle_gamma   90.00
#
_symmetry.space_group_name_H-M   'P 1'
#
loop_
_entity.id
_entity.type
_entity.pdbx_description
1 polymer ?
#
loop_
_entity_poly.entity_id
_entity_poly.type
_entity_poly.pdbx_seq_one_letter_code
_entity_poly.pdbx_strand_id
1 'polypeptide(L)'
;MNYFPWLTIVVVLPIAGGSLIFLFPHRGNKVIRWYTICICLVDLLLTTYAFCYHFKLDDPLIQLTENYKRIQFFYFYWRFGIDGLSIGPILLTGFITTLATLAAHPVTRESRLFHFLMLAMYSGQIGPFSSRDILLFFIMWELELIPVYLLLSMWGGGRNVCIRLQSFFYTLRGVLFFY
;
A
#
# COMPACT_ATOMS: atom_id res chain seq x y z
N MET A 1 -22.38 -8.02 13.12
CA MET A 1 -22.23 -7.50 11.75
C MET A 1 -21.63 -6.11 11.85
N ASN A 2 -20.31 -6.00 11.71
CA ASN A 2 -19.65 -4.70 11.67
C ASN A 2 -19.69 -4.24 10.21
N TYR A 3 -20.63 -3.35 9.90
CA TYR A 3 -20.81 -2.76 8.57
C TYR A 3 -19.75 -1.69 8.22
N PHE A 4 -18.71 -1.55 9.06
CA PHE A 4 -17.69 -0.54 8.87
C PHE A 4 -16.56 -1.11 8.00
N PRO A 5 -16.24 -0.50 6.84
CA PRO A 5 -15.29 -1.06 5.89
C PRO A 5 -13.85 -0.74 6.28
N TRP A 6 -13.38 -1.33 7.39
CA TRP A 6 -12.04 -1.13 7.95
C TRP A 6 -10.93 -1.41 6.93
N LEU A 7 -11.05 -2.49 6.16
CA LEU A 7 -10.03 -2.91 5.20
C LEU A 7 -9.94 -1.97 4.02
N THR A 8 -11.09 -1.60 3.47
CA THR A 8 -11.14 -0.62 2.40
C THR A 8 -10.55 0.71 2.85
N ILE A 9 -10.80 1.14 4.10
CA ILE A 9 -10.22 2.38 4.63
C ILE A 9 -8.70 2.27 4.74
N VAL A 10 -8.15 1.19 5.31
CA VAL A 10 -6.70 1.00 5.42
C VAL A 10 -6.02 1.00 4.05
N VAL A 11 -6.62 0.39 3.03
CA VAL A 11 -6.02 0.37 1.69
C VAL A 11 -6.16 1.74 1.00
N VAL A 12 -7.31 2.41 1.14
CA VAL A 12 -7.58 3.67 0.40
C VAL A 12 -6.96 4.89 1.08
N LEU A 13 -6.82 4.89 2.41
CA LEU A 13 -6.35 6.04 3.19
C LEU A 13 -4.94 6.50 2.77
N PRO A 14 -3.94 5.63 2.57
CA PRO A 14 -2.63 6.05 2.11
C PRO A 14 -2.67 6.65 0.69
N ILE A 15 -3.47 6.08 -0.23
CA ILE A 15 -3.61 6.59 -1.60
C ILE A 15 -4.28 7.97 -1.59
N ALA A 16 -5.37 8.11 -0.83
CA ALA A 16 -6.09 9.37 -0.69
C ALA A 16 -5.19 10.43 -0.02
N GLY A 17 -4.51 10.07 1.07
CA GLY A 17 -3.54 10.91 1.76
C GLY A 17 -2.39 11.34 0.85
N GLY A 18 -1.87 10.43 0.03
CA GLY A 18 -0.86 10.73 -0.98
C GLY A 18 -1.37 11.72 -2.03
N SER A 19 -2.59 11.53 -2.53
CA SER A 19 -3.18 12.43 -3.53
C SER A 19 -3.36 13.85 -2.98
N LEU A 20 -3.69 13.98 -1.70
CA LEU A 20 -3.80 15.28 -1.02
C LEU A 20 -2.45 16.02 -0.91
N ILE A 21 -1.29 15.32 -1.01
CA ILE A 21 0.03 15.96 -0.99
C ILE A 21 0.19 16.95 -2.17
N PHE A 22 -0.45 16.70 -3.31
CA PHE A 22 -0.35 17.58 -4.47
C PHE A 22 -1.00 18.96 -4.25
N LEU A 23 -1.93 19.08 -3.29
CA LEU A 23 -2.57 20.34 -2.94
C LEU A 23 -1.66 21.26 -2.11
N PHE A 24 -0.58 20.73 -1.52
CA PHE A 24 0.33 21.52 -0.69
C PHE A 24 1.36 22.32 -1.52
N PRO A 25 1.74 23.52 -1.05
CA PRO A 25 2.69 24.38 -1.75
C PRO A 25 4.09 23.77 -1.82
N HIS A 26 4.73 23.91 -2.99
CA HIS A 26 6.00 23.26 -3.36
C HIS A 26 7.20 23.61 -2.45
N ARG A 27 7.13 24.68 -1.64
CA ARG A 27 8.25 25.15 -0.80
C ARG A 27 8.37 24.44 0.57
N GLY A 28 7.37 23.65 0.98
CA GLY A 28 7.26 23.13 2.36
C GLY A 28 7.71 21.68 2.58
N ASN A 29 8.99 21.33 2.34
CA ASN A 29 9.47 19.95 2.51
C ASN A 29 9.22 19.37 3.92
N LYS A 30 9.33 20.20 4.97
CA LYS A 30 9.07 19.76 6.35
C LYS A 30 7.59 19.42 6.59
N VAL A 31 6.67 20.18 6.01
CA VAL A 31 5.22 20.00 6.20
C VAL A 31 4.77 18.70 5.54
N ILE A 32 5.18 18.47 4.28
CA ILE A 32 4.84 17.24 3.54
C ILE A 32 5.37 16.00 4.27
N ARG A 33 6.58 16.08 4.81
CA ARG A 33 7.19 14.98 5.57
C ARG A 33 6.40 14.65 6.83
N TRP A 34 6.13 15.65 7.67
CA TRP A 34 5.34 15.44 8.88
C TRP A 34 3.93 14.93 8.56
N TYR A 35 3.31 15.46 7.51
CA TYR A 35 2.02 14.99 7.03
C TYR A 35 2.04 13.50 6.64
N THR A 36 3.05 13.07 5.90
CA THR A 36 3.20 11.67 5.48
C THR A 36 3.43 10.74 6.69
N ILE A 37 4.27 11.16 7.64
CA ILE A 37 4.49 10.41 8.89
C ILE A 37 3.18 10.29 9.67
N CYS A 38 2.40 11.37 9.77
CA CYS A 38 1.09 11.35 10.43
C CYS A 38 0.14 10.36 9.74
N ILE A 39 0.09 10.31 8.41
CA ILE A 39 -0.73 9.35 7.66
C ILE A 39 -0.30 7.91 7.97
N CYS A 40 1.00 7.59 7.85
CA CYS A 40 1.52 6.25 8.13
C CYS A 40 1.22 5.83 9.57
N LEU A 41 1.37 6.75 10.53
CA LEU A 41 1.13 6.47 11.94
C LEU A 41 -0.37 6.26 12.24
N VAL A 42 -1.25 7.05 11.63
CA VAL A 42 -2.71 6.86 11.72
C VAL A 42 -3.10 5.50 11.14
N ASP A 43 -2.54 5.13 9.99
CA ASP A 43 -2.84 3.85 9.35
C ASP A 43 -2.31 2.65 10.15
N LEU A 44 -1.11 2.76 10.72
CA LEU A 44 -0.55 1.76 11.64
C LEU A 44 -1.42 1.61 12.90
N LEU A 45 -1.91 2.71 13.47
CA LEU A 45 -2.83 2.66 14.61
C LEU A 45 -4.17 2.04 14.22
N LEU A 46 -4.67 2.34 13.02
CA LEU A 46 -5.94 1.81 12.52
C LEU A 46 -5.86 0.30 12.29
N THR A 47 -4.78 -0.18 11.69
CA THR A 47 -4.51 -1.61 11.49
C THR A 47 -4.32 -2.35 12.81
N THR A 48 -3.58 -1.75 13.75
CA THR A 48 -3.41 -2.30 15.12
C THR A 48 -4.73 -2.34 15.88
N TYR A 49 -5.55 -1.29 15.77
CA TYR A 49 -6.87 -1.22 16.40
C TYR A 49 -7.82 -2.29 15.83
N ALA A 50 -7.88 -2.41 14.50
CA ALA A 50 -8.68 -3.43 13.83
C ALA A 50 -8.26 -4.84 14.28
N PHE A 51 -6.95 -5.07 14.46
CA PHE A 51 -6.44 -6.32 15.00
C PHE A 51 -6.89 -6.57 16.45
N CYS A 52 -6.63 -5.64 17.38
CA CYS A 52 -6.94 -5.86 18.80
C CYS A 52 -8.43 -6.05 19.12
N TYR A 53 -9.33 -5.39 18.38
CA TYR A 53 -10.77 -5.40 18.68
C TYR A 53 -11.60 -6.34 17.81
N HIS A 54 -11.14 -6.67 16.61
CA HIS A 54 -11.90 -7.50 15.68
C HIS A 54 -11.29 -8.86 15.38
N PHE A 55 -10.06 -9.12 15.84
CA PHE A 55 -9.42 -10.40 15.61
C PHE A 55 -9.52 -11.34 16.80
N LYS A 56 -10.21 -12.48 16.62
CA LYS A 56 -10.21 -13.60 17.57
C LYS A 56 -9.20 -14.63 17.08
N LEU A 57 -8.11 -14.82 17.83
CA LEU A 57 -7.02 -15.74 17.47
C LEU A 57 -7.47 -17.21 17.39
N ASP A 58 -8.58 -17.58 18.03
CA ASP A 58 -9.04 -18.97 18.16
C ASP A 58 -9.89 -19.47 16.97
N ASP A 59 -10.29 -18.60 16.03
CA ASP A 59 -11.10 -18.98 14.87
C ASP A 59 -10.24 -18.95 13.58
N PRO A 60 -9.99 -20.09 12.91
CA PRO A 60 -9.21 -20.16 11.66
C PRO A 60 -9.99 -19.66 10.43
N LEU A 61 -11.24 -19.25 10.60
CA LEU A 61 -12.08 -18.71 9.54
C LEU A 61 -11.69 -17.26 9.20
N ILE A 62 -11.88 -16.89 7.94
CA ILE A 62 -11.61 -15.53 7.45
C ILE A 62 -12.40 -14.51 8.28
N GLN A 63 -11.69 -13.56 8.89
CA GLN A 63 -12.28 -12.48 9.69
C GLN A 63 -12.25 -11.17 8.89
N LEU A 64 -13.17 -10.25 9.20
CA LEU A 64 -13.33 -8.96 8.51
C LEU A 64 -13.55 -9.11 6.99
N THR A 65 -14.56 -9.88 6.57
CA THR A 65 -14.89 -10.00 5.14
C THR A 65 -15.76 -8.84 4.67
N GLU A 66 -15.22 -8.05 3.75
CA GLU A 66 -15.95 -7.01 3.03
C GLU A 66 -16.24 -7.53 1.62
N ASN A 67 -17.49 -7.92 1.37
CA ASN A 67 -17.94 -8.37 0.05
C ASN A 67 -18.72 -7.23 -0.63
N TYR A 68 -18.06 -6.42 -1.46
CA TYR A 68 -18.77 -5.46 -2.29
C TYR A 68 -19.27 -6.09 -3.59
N LYS A 69 -20.43 -5.59 -4.03
CA LYS A 69 -21.29 -6.14 -5.09
C LYS A 69 -20.55 -6.23 -6.42
N ARG A 70 -20.74 -7.36 -7.11
CA ARG A 70 -20.25 -7.68 -8.46
C ARG A 70 -20.51 -6.54 -9.46
N ILE A 71 -19.47 -6.04 -10.10
CA ILE A 71 -19.61 -5.20 -11.30
C ILE A 71 -20.02 -6.14 -12.43
N GLN A 72 -21.18 -5.97 -13.07
CA GLN A 72 -21.69 -6.97 -14.03
C GLN A 72 -20.90 -7.11 -15.34
N PHE A 73 -20.02 -6.14 -15.67
CA PHE A 73 -19.26 -6.13 -16.93
C PHE A 73 -17.92 -6.85 -16.90
N PHE A 74 -17.27 -6.91 -15.74
CA PHE A 74 -16.06 -7.70 -15.49
C PHE A 74 -16.38 -8.64 -14.34
N TYR A 75 -16.01 -9.92 -14.39
CA TYR A 75 -16.19 -10.87 -13.28
C TYR A 75 -15.30 -10.53 -12.07
N PHE A 76 -15.45 -9.31 -11.57
CA PHE A 76 -14.64 -8.69 -10.55
C PHE A 76 -15.46 -8.61 -9.27
N TYR A 77 -14.96 -9.27 -8.24
CA TYR A 77 -15.49 -9.16 -6.90
C TYR A 77 -14.53 -8.28 -6.10
N TRP A 78 -15.10 -7.29 -5.40
CA TRP A 78 -14.33 -6.45 -4.50
C TRP A 78 -14.40 -7.09 -3.12
N ARG A 79 -13.56 -8.12 -2.90
CA ARG A 79 -13.52 -8.87 -1.65
C ARG A 79 -12.20 -8.64 -0.92
N PHE A 80 -12.32 -7.97 0.21
CA PHE A 80 -11.24 -7.92 1.19
C PHE A 80 -11.56 -8.85 2.36
N GLY A 81 -10.53 -9.51 2.87
CA GLY A 81 -10.64 -10.33 4.07
C GLY A 81 -9.28 -10.60 4.66
N ILE A 82 -9.17 -10.67 5.98
CA ILE A 82 -7.92 -10.94 6.68
C ILE A 82 -7.98 -12.31 7.36
N ASP A 83 -6.92 -13.10 7.16
CA ASP A 83 -6.68 -14.35 7.88
C ASP A 83 -5.53 -14.17 8.87
N GLY A 84 -5.36 -15.13 9.78
CA GLY A 84 -4.22 -15.18 10.71
C GLY A 84 -2.86 -15.06 10.02
N LEU A 85 -2.72 -15.55 8.78
CA LEU A 85 -1.49 -15.44 8.00
C LEU A 85 -1.25 -14.05 7.41
N SER A 86 -2.29 -13.30 7.04
CA SER A 86 -2.16 -11.98 6.41
C SER A 86 -1.86 -10.87 7.43
N ILE A 87 -2.19 -11.07 8.71
CA ILE A 87 -2.02 -10.04 9.75
C ILE A 87 -0.56 -9.69 9.98
N GLY A 88 0.28 -10.70 10.13
CA GLY A 88 1.71 -10.53 10.36
C GLY A 88 2.37 -9.60 9.33
N PRO A 89 2.26 -9.89 8.03
CA PRO A 89 2.82 -9.01 7.00
C PRO A 89 2.15 -7.64 6.97
N ILE A 90 0.83 -7.51 7.17
CA ILE A 90 0.16 -6.19 7.16
C ILE A 90 0.70 -5.28 8.27
N LEU A 91 0.79 -5.77 9.51
CA LEU A 91 1.34 -5.01 10.64
C LEU A 91 2.82 -4.68 10.43
N LEU A 92 3.59 -5.64 9.92
CA LEU A 92 5.00 -5.45 9.61
C LEU A 92 5.19 -4.36 8.54
N THR A 93 4.39 -4.39 7.48
CA THR A 93 4.41 -3.38 6.41
C THR A 93 4.12 -1.98 6.96
N GLY A 94 3.13 -1.84 7.85
CA GLY A 94 2.84 -0.57 8.50
C GLY A 94 4.01 -0.06 9.34
N PHE A 95 4.62 -0.95 10.12
CA PHE A 95 5.76 -0.62 10.95
C PHE A 95 6.99 -0.21 10.12
N ILE A 96 7.35 -1.02 9.12
CA ILE A 96 8.51 -0.76 8.24
C ILE A 96 8.31 0.52 7.44
N THR A 97 7.13 0.75 6.86
CA THR A 97 6.86 1.97 6.10
C THR A 97 6.94 3.22 6.97
N THR A 98 6.44 3.15 8.21
CA THR A 98 6.56 4.26 9.17
C THR A 98 8.02 4.56 9.50
N LEU A 99 8.85 3.54 9.69
CA LEU A 99 10.30 3.72 9.89
C LEU A 99 11.01 4.22 8.62
N ALA A 100 10.62 3.73 7.45
CA ALA A 100 11.19 4.13 6.16
C ALA A 100 10.91 5.61 5.87
N THR A 101 9.70 6.09 6.17
CA THR A 101 9.33 7.52 6.02
C THR A 101 10.06 8.41 7.03
N LEU A 102 10.35 7.92 8.25
CA LEU A 102 11.23 8.60 9.20
C LEU A 102 12.68 8.67 8.70
N ALA A 103 13.20 7.58 8.14
CA ALA A 103 14.55 7.49 7.59
C ALA A 103 14.74 8.33 6.32
N ALA A 104 13.67 8.62 5.58
CA ALA A 104 13.67 9.45 4.37
C ALA A 104 13.93 10.95 4.61
N HIS A 105 14.43 11.33 5.80
CA HIS A 105 14.83 12.68 6.16
C HIS A 105 15.74 13.41 5.14
N PRO A 106 16.74 12.78 4.49
CA PRO A 106 17.67 13.49 3.60
C PRO A 106 17.11 13.76 2.20
N VAL A 107 15.89 13.29 1.87
CA VAL A 107 15.33 13.44 0.53
C VAL A 107 14.81 14.86 0.31
N THR A 108 15.59 15.67 -0.39
CA THR A 108 15.25 17.08 -0.70
C THR A 108 14.75 17.29 -2.13
N ARG A 109 15.15 16.41 -3.06
CA ARG A 109 14.71 16.44 -4.46
C ARG A 109 13.28 15.91 -4.58
N GLU A 110 12.41 16.66 -5.27
CA GLU A 110 11.01 16.29 -5.58
C GLU A 110 10.25 15.61 -4.42
N SER A 111 10.29 16.23 -3.24
CA SER A 111 9.73 15.70 -1.99
C SER A 111 8.26 15.26 -2.11
N ARG A 112 7.43 15.99 -2.85
CA ARG A 112 6.01 15.65 -3.05
C ARG A 112 5.84 14.29 -3.73
N LEU A 113 6.55 14.10 -4.84
CA LEU A 113 6.44 12.89 -5.64
C LEU A 113 7.03 11.70 -4.88
N PHE A 114 8.13 11.89 -4.15
CA PHE A 114 8.68 10.85 -3.27
C PHE A 114 7.68 10.37 -2.22
N HIS A 115 7.07 11.29 -1.46
CA HIS A 115 6.13 10.91 -0.40
C HIS A 115 4.81 10.35 -0.95
N PHE A 116 4.34 10.86 -2.09
CA PHE A 116 3.20 10.28 -2.81
C PHE A 116 3.47 8.82 -3.21
N LEU A 117 4.62 8.54 -3.83
CA LEU A 117 4.99 7.19 -4.25
C LEU A 117 5.19 6.27 -3.04
N MET A 118 5.76 6.76 -1.94
CA MET A 118 5.88 6.00 -0.70
C MET A 118 4.51 5.58 -0.15
N LEU A 119 3.53 6.50 -0.13
CA LEU A 119 2.17 6.18 0.34
C LEU A 119 1.40 5.29 -0.63
N ALA A 120 1.59 5.48 -1.94
CA ALA A 120 1.01 4.60 -2.96
C ALA A 120 1.57 3.18 -2.84
N MET A 121 2.88 3.04 -2.65
CA MET A 121 3.54 1.77 -2.38
C MET A 121 3.01 1.13 -1.09
N TYR A 122 2.80 1.91 -0.04
CA TYR A 122 2.29 1.42 1.23
C TYR A 122 0.91 0.76 1.09
N SER A 123 -0.01 1.42 0.39
CA SER A 123 -1.31 0.83 0.04
C SER A 123 -1.16 -0.40 -0.86
N GLY A 124 -0.30 -0.32 -1.87
CA GLY A 124 0.00 -1.42 -2.78
C GLY A 124 0.58 -2.65 -2.08
N GLN A 125 1.26 -2.48 -0.94
CA GLN A 125 1.78 -3.61 -0.13
C GLN A 125 0.69 -4.25 0.73
N ILE A 126 -0.27 -3.48 1.25
CA ILE A 126 -1.37 -4.01 2.06
C ILE A 126 -2.45 -4.68 1.18
N GLY A 127 -2.65 -4.18 -0.03
CA GLY A 127 -3.65 -4.68 -0.98
C GLY A 127 -3.58 -6.19 -1.25
N PRO A 128 -2.43 -6.78 -1.65
CA PRO A 128 -2.30 -8.19 -1.96
C PRO A 128 -2.60 -9.10 -0.76
N PHE A 129 -2.21 -8.71 0.46
CA PHE A 129 -2.47 -9.50 1.67
C PHE A 129 -3.94 -9.45 2.13
N SER A 130 -4.66 -8.39 1.76
CA SER A 130 -6.08 -8.23 2.08
C SER A 130 -7.00 -8.77 0.98
N SER A 131 -6.51 -8.89 -0.27
CA SER A 131 -7.31 -9.30 -1.42
C SER A 131 -7.65 -10.79 -1.40
N ARG A 132 -8.91 -11.12 -1.73
CA ARG A 132 -9.38 -12.52 -1.82
C ARG A 132 -9.68 -13.00 -3.22
N ASP A 133 -9.77 -12.08 -4.17
CA ASP A 133 -9.94 -12.40 -5.58
C ASP A 133 -8.60 -12.27 -6.31
N ILE A 134 -8.30 -13.23 -7.18
CA ILE A 134 -7.05 -13.27 -7.98
C ILE A 134 -6.88 -12.00 -8.82
N LEU A 135 -7.98 -11.46 -9.36
CA LEU A 135 -7.95 -10.21 -10.13
C LEU A 135 -7.65 -8.98 -9.26
N LEU A 136 -8.24 -8.89 -8.07
CA LEU A 136 -7.97 -7.79 -7.14
C LEU A 136 -6.52 -7.87 -6.62
N PHE A 137 -6.06 -9.07 -6.30
CA PHE A 137 -4.66 -9.34 -5.97
C PHE A 137 -3.71 -8.86 -7.07
N PHE A 138 -3.99 -9.20 -8.34
CA PHE A 138 -3.19 -8.76 -9.48
C PHE A 138 -3.14 -7.23 -9.62
N ILE A 139 -4.30 -6.55 -9.54
CA ILE A 139 -4.36 -5.09 -9.64
C ILE A 139 -3.55 -4.43 -8.52
N MET A 140 -3.69 -4.93 -7.29
CA MET A 140 -2.95 -4.40 -6.15
C MET A 140 -1.45 -4.67 -6.26
N TRP A 141 -1.07 -5.83 -6.78
CA TRP A 141 0.32 -6.19 -7.06
C TRP A 141 0.94 -5.27 -8.12
N GLU A 142 0.24 -5.01 -9.23
CA GLU A 142 0.70 -4.05 -10.24
C GLU A 142 0.79 -2.62 -9.68
N LEU A 143 -0.16 -2.25 -8.81
CA LEU A 143 -0.17 -0.96 -8.14
C LEU A 143 1.05 -0.75 -7.24
N GLU A 144 1.63 -1.80 -6.65
CA GLU A 144 2.90 -1.70 -5.89
C GLU A 144 4.11 -1.51 -6.82
N LEU A 145 4.14 -2.19 -7.97
CA LEU A 145 5.30 -2.16 -8.88
C LEU A 145 5.56 -0.78 -9.48
N ILE A 146 4.50 -0.03 -9.79
CA ILE A 146 4.62 1.29 -10.43
C ILE A 146 5.36 2.29 -9.50
N PRO A 147 4.97 2.48 -8.22
CA PRO A 147 5.70 3.30 -7.27
C PRO A 147 7.14 2.88 -7.03
N VAL A 148 7.39 1.57 -6.84
CA VAL A 148 8.74 1.05 -6.60
C VAL A 148 9.65 1.37 -7.77
N TYR A 149 9.17 1.15 -9.00
CA TYR A 149 9.93 1.46 -10.21
C TYR A 149 10.29 2.95 -10.31
N LEU A 150 9.34 3.85 -10.04
CA LEU A 150 9.57 5.30 -10.08
C LEU A 150 10.54 5.78 -8.99
N LEU A 151 10.39 5.26 -7.77
CA LEU A 151 11.31 5.54 -6.66
C LEU A 151 12.74 5.14 -7.00
N LEU A 152 12.92 3.92 -7.53
CA LEU A 152 14.21 3.43 -7.97
C LEU A 152 14.74 4.26 -9.14
N SER A 153 13.92 4.62 -10.13
CA SER A 153 14.35 5.38 -11.32
C SER A 153 14.86 6.79 -10.98
N MET A 154 14.18 7.50 -10.08
CA MET A 154 14.48 8.90 -9.78
C MET A 154 15.48 9.09 -8.63
N TRP A 155 15.43 8.23 -7.59
CA TRP A 155 16.28 8.36 -6.39
C TRP A 155 17.31 7.23 -6.23
N GLY A 156 17.23 6.16 -7.02
CA GLY A 156 18.28 5.13 -7.06
C GLY A 156 19.58 5.67 -7.65
N GLY A 157 20.64 5.75 -6.85
CA GLY A 157 21.96 6.17 -7.30
C GLY A 157 22.58 5.20 -8.30
N GLY A 158 23.12 5.71 -9.41
CA GLY A 158 23.83 4.92 -10.44
C GLY A 158 23.29 5.14 -11.85
N ARG A 159 24.17 5.09 -12.86
CA ARG A 159 23.93 5.57 -14.25
C ARG A 159 23.22 4.56 -15.18
N ASN A 160 22.47 3.58 -14.67
CA ASN A 160 21.86 2.57 -15.55
C ASN A 160 20.34 2.54 -15.38
N VAL A 161 19.63 3.32 -16.21
CA VAL A 161 18.18 3.22 -16.39
C VAL A 161 17.81 1.83 -16.95
N CYS A 162 18.68 1.23 -17.78
CA CYS A 162 18.50 -0.12 -18.33
C CYS A 162 18.37 -1.24 -17.27
N ILE A 163 19.20 -1.25 -16.22
CA ILE A 163 19.13 -2.30 -15.18
C ILE A 163 17.83 -2.18 -14.37
N ARG A 164 17.32 -0.95 -14.19
CA ARG A 164 16.05 -0.69 -13.48
C ARG A 164 14.82 -1.10 -14.28
N LEU A 165 14.82 -0.86 -15.60
CA LEU A 165 13.80 -1.40 -16.51
C LEU A 165 13.82 -2.92 -16.52
N GLN A 166 15.01 -3.54 -16.45
CA GLN A 166 15.13 -5.00 -16.42
C GLN A 166 14.46 -5.60 -15.18
N SER A 167 14.55 -4.98 -13.99
CA SER A 167 13.80 -5.43 -12.81
C SER A 167 12.28 -5.31 -13.01
N PHE A 168 11.79 -4.24 -13.62
CA PHE A 168 10.36 -4.09 -13.94
C PHE A 168 9.87 -5.18 -14.92
N PHE A 169 10.61 -5.40 -16.01
CA PHE A 169 10.28 -6.47 -16.97
C PHE A 169 10.43 -7.87 -16.36
N TYR A 170 11.35 -8.07 -15.42
CA TYR A 170 11.51 -9.35 -14.72
C TYR A 170 10.30 -9.65 -13.83
N THR A 171 9.81 -8.65 -13.09
CA THR A 171 8.61 -8.83 -12.26
C THR A 171 7.35 -8.99 -13.10
N LEU A 172 7.18 -8.21 -14.18
CA LEU A 172 6.07 -8.39 -15.12
C LEU A 172 6.07 -9.79 -15.75
N ARG A 173 7.24 -10.29 -16.17
CA ARG A 173 7.37 -11.64 -16.72
C ARG A 173 7.07 -12.72 -15.67
N GLY A 174 7.42 -12.48 -14.40
CA GLY A 174 7.06 -13.36 -13.29
C GLY A 174 5.55 -13.45 -13.07
N VAL A 175 4.82 -12.35 -13.16
CA VAL A 175 3.35 -12.35 -13.02
C VAL A 175 2.68 -13.05 -14.22
N LEU A 176 3.21 -12.86 -15.43
CA LEU A 176 2.76 -13.55 -16.64
C LEU A 176 2.94 -15.08 -16.58
N PHE A 177 3.92 -15.57 -15.83
CA PHE A 177 4.18 -17.01 -15.67
C PHE A 177 3.30 -17.66 -14.58
N PHE A 178 2.70 -16.86 -13.70
CA PHE A 178 1.70 -17.33 -12.73
C PHE A 178 0.32 -17.60 -13.35
N TYR A 179 0.14 -17.21 -14.62
CA TYR A 179 -1.03 -17.47 -15.47
C TYR A 179 -0.78 -18.65 -16.39
#